data_AF-A0A3D8P144-F1
#
_entry.id   AF-A0A3D8P144-F1
#
_cell.length_a   1.000
_cell.length_b   1.000
_cell.length_c   1.000
_cell.angle_alpha   90.00
_cell.angle_beta   90.00
_cell.angle_gamma   90.00
#
_symmetry.space_group_name_H-M   'P 1'
#
loop_
_entity.id
_entity.type
_entity.pdbx_description
1 polymer ?
#
loop_
_entity_poly.entity_id
_entity_poly.type
_entity_poly.pdbx_seq_one_letter_code
_entity_poly.pdbx_strand_id
1 'polypeptide(L)'
;MKTGDLLIVSCSALKNDAPGEIPALVRYDGPAYRVIRSFLREWSWPSNLRVGVFSAEYGLIGGLAPIPFYERRMTPERARELRQMVVATLKEWSTLCSSLAIVCGKDYLEPLLDGVHGTGFEHVEVAAGPIGKKLQYLSQFLRKRKDKRKRTEPDINYDRLLYFLPDWDDMLDPEYDFDNDTFSQVRRDERREVHVTVLMRPRKVCDGILVSLAQQFKGKGALKGFSRADVRTLAPQPLRARFGLSEDQFLFGDCGAFSYIQEPEPVITVEQAVSLYELHGFDLGASVDHIPAPFFPPEERERRVRLTREKARAFIEAHRRLSCRFVPVGVIQGTTPESYALQLPEYVEMGYRHVGIGGLVFRTDSEIEEIVKGICEVRKKLGKPVWIHLFGIFRPKLQSKFRELGVSSFDSASYFRKAWLRSDQNYLGVDRKWYAAIRVPVSSDPRTRKKLHGSGIPFEEVERLERRALQALHLYGAGKLSLEETLEAVLAYDRLVDRNEKKKKDLAQAYKETLAARPWEKCNCPVCSELGIDVVIFRGSNRNKRRGIHNTMLLFEIVRRGFD
;
A
#
# COMPACT_ATOMS: atom_id res chain seq x y z
N MET A 1 13.62 -24.86 -6.98
CA MET A 1 14.30 -25.40 -5.78
C MET A 1 13.75 -24.68 -4.55
N LYS A 2 13.50 -25.39 -3.45
CA LYS A 2 13.17 -24.79 -2.16
C LYS A 2 14.44 -24.12 -1.63
N THR A 3 14.44 -22.81 -1.40
CA THR A 3 15.67 -22.06 -1.02
C THR A 3 15.48 -21.20 0.24
N GLY A 4 14.51 -21.57 1.08
CA GLY A 4 14.15 -20.83 2.29
C GLY A 4 14.53 -21.57 3.57
N ASP A 5 14.91 -20.82 4.60
CA ASP A 5 15.15 -21.32 5.94
C ASP A 5 14.00 -20.97 6.88
N LEU A 6 13.47 -21.98 7.57
CA LEU A 6 12.46 -21.82 8.61
C LEU A 6 13.12 -21.87 9.98
N LEU A 7 12.98 -20.82 10.78
CA LEU A 7 13.34 -20.78 12.19
C LEU A 7 12.08 -20.94 13.03
N ILE A 8 12.00 -21.98 13.87
CA ILE A 8 10.93 -22.15 14.86
C ILE A 8 11.48 -21.84 16.25
N VAL A 9 10.83 -20.91 16.95
CA VAL A 9 11.10 -20.62 18.36
C VAL A 9 9.90 -20.97 19.24
N SER A 10 10.14 -21.41 20.47
CA SER A 10 9.06 -21.65 21.44
C SER A 10 8.48 -20.34 21.98
N CYS A 11 7.18 -20.32 22.29
CA CYS A 11 6.57 -19.18 22.99
C CYS A 11 7.26 -18.84 24.31
N SER A 12 7.13 -17.59 24.75
CA SER A 12 7.71 -17.09 25.99
C SER A 12 6.66 -16.87 27.09
N ALA A 13 7.03 -17.13 28.33
CA ALA A 13 6.25 -16.70 29.50
C ALA A 13 6.18 -15.17 29.58
N LEU A 14 7.34 -14.50 29.46
CA LEU A 14 7.43 -13.05 29.32
C LEU A 14 6.76 -12.60 28.02
N LYS A 15 5.76 -11.72 28.14
CA LYS A 15 5.02 -11.12 27.04
C LYS A 15 4.88 -9.62 27.28
N ASN A 16 4.93 -8.84 26.20
CA ASN A 16 4.46 -7.47 26.18
C ASN A 16 2.96 -7.48 26.50
N ASP A 17 2.50 -6.59 27.38
CA ASP A 17 1.13 -6.47 27.89
C ASP A 17 0.26 -5.48 27.11
N ALA A 18 0.81 -4.86 26.05
CA ALA A 18 0.07 -3.92 25.21
C ALA A 18 -1.27 -4.48 24.71
N PRO A 19 -2.34 -3.67 24.69
CA PRO A 19 -3.68 -4.14 24.37
C PRO A 19 -3.82 -4.55 22.89
N GLY A 20 -4.87 -5.32 22.60
CA GLY A 20 -5.22 -5.77 21.25
C GLY A 20 -4.31 -6.89 20.73
N GLU A 21 -4.38 -7.14 19.43
CA GLU A 21 -3.52 -8.13 18.77
C GLU A 21 -2.29 -7.47 18.16
N ILE A 22 -1.11 -8.00 18.46
CA ILE A 22 0.16 -7.54 17.87
C ILE A 22 0.93 -8.74 17.31
N PRO A 23 1.87 -8.53 16.38
CA PRO A 23 2.68 -9.61 15.81
C PRO A 23 3.34 -10.46 16.91
N ALA A 24 3.32 -11.79 16.75
CA ALA A 24 3.88 -12.73 17.72
C ALA A 24 5.33 -12.39 18.12
N LEU A 25 6.15 -11.94 17.18
CA LEU A 25 7.53 -11.49 17.44
C LEU A 25 7.66 -10.30 18.39
N VAL A 26 6.59 -9.50 18.53
CA VAL A 26 6.51 -8.35 19.44
C VAL A 26 5.75 -8.71 20.72
N ARG A 27 4.73 -9.58 20.65
CA ARG A 27 4.01 -10.07 21.83
C ARG A 27 4.93 -10.82 22.77
N TYR A 28 5.74 -11.74 22.29
CA TYR A 28 6.67 -12.48 23.16
C TYR A 28 7.93 -11.68 23.42
N ASP A 29 8.36 -11.63 24.68
CA ASP A 29 9.52 -10.82 25.12
C ASP A 29 10.63 -11.63 25.78
N GLY A 30 10.65 -12.95 25.56
CA GLY A 30 11.75 -13.80 26.02
C GLY A 30 13.10 -13.48 25.33
N PRO A 31 14.22 -13.95 25.88
CA PRO A 31 15.56 -13.67 25.33
C PRO A 31 15.72 -13.97 23.83
N ALA A 32 15.13 -15.06 23.33
CA ALA A 32 15.20 -15.41 21.91
C ALA A 32 14.53 -14.35 21.01
N TYR A 33 13.39 -13.81 21.43
CA TYR A 33 12.67 -12.75 20.71
C TYR A 33 13.45 -11.43 20.73
N ARG A 34 14.11 -11.11 21.84
CA ARG A 34 15.01 -9.94 21.91
C ARG A 34 16.19 -10.06 20.96
N VAL A 35 16.78 -11.25 20.81
CA VAL A 35 17.84 -11.54 19.82
C VAL A 35 17.31 -11.34 18.40
N ILE A 36 16.15 -11.92 18.06
CA ILE A 36 15.54 -11.78 16.73
C ILE A 36 15.25 -10.31 16.42
N ARG A 37 14.58 -9.59 17.33
CA ARG A 37 14.28 -8.16 17.13
C ARG A 37 15.54 -7.32 17.03
N SER A 38 16.58 -7.62 17.81
CA SER A 38 17.86 -6.92 17.69
C SER A 38 18.51 -7.11 16.32
N PHE A 39 18.46 -8.33 15.78
CA PHE A 39 18.94 -8.60 14.43
C PHE A 39 18.14 -7.83 13.37
N LEU A 40 16.81 -7.88 13.45
CA LEU A 40 15.91 -7.21 12.49
C LEU A 40 15.93 -5.67 12.57
N ARG A 41 16.38 -5.09 13.70
CA ARG A 41 16.63 -3.65 13.80
C ARG A 41 17.89 -3.20 13.08
N GLU A 42 18.89 -4.07 13.01
CA GLU A 42 20.18 -3.75 12.38
C GLU A 42 20.16 -4.08 10.88
N TRP A 43 19.45 -5.13 10.50
CA TRP A 43 19.41 -5.67 9.15
C TRP A 43 17.97 -5.75 8.64
N SER A 44 17.79 -5.50 7.33
CA SER A 44 16.53 -5.80 6.67
C SER A 44 16.17 -7.28 6.83
N TRP A 45 14.87 -7.58 6.87
CA TRP A 45 14.40 -8.95 6.97
C TRP A 45 14.94 -9.78 5.79
N PRO A 46 15.76 -10.83 6.02
CA PRO A 46 16.35 -11.58 4.92
C PRO A 46 15.31 -12.29 4.06
N SER A 47 15.44 -12.22 2.74
CA SER A 47 14.46 -12.77 1.80
C SER A 47 14.28 -14.29 1.91
N ASN A 48 15.29 -15.01 2.42
CA ASN A 48 15.24 -16.45 2.65
C ASN A 48 14.80 -16.84 4.07
N LEU A 49 14.74 -15.90 5.02
CA LEU A 49 14.40 -16.19 6.42
C LEU A 49 12.88 -16.18 6.64
N ARG A 50 12.38 -17.25 7.23
CA ARG A 50 11.00 -17.39 7.73
C ARG A 50 11.06 -17.70 9.21
N VAL A 51 10.18 -17.08 9.99
CA VAL A 51 10.15 -17.25 11.45
C VAL A 51 8.77 -17.74 11.87
N GLY A 52 8.71 -18.93 12.46
CA GLY A 52 7.55 -19.51 13.10
C GLY A 52 7.70 -19.52 14.63
N VAL A 53 6.56 -19.56 15.30
CA VAL A 53 6.47 -19.68 16.76
C VAL A 53 5.62 -20.89 17.11
N PHE A 54 6.13 -21.76 17.99
CA PHE A 54 5.31 -22.80 18.60
C PHE A 54 4.65 -22.24 19.87
N SER A 55 3.40 -21.81 19.72
CA SER A 55 2.54 -21.28 20.77
C SER A 55 1.85 -22.38 21.57
N ALA A 56 1.86 -22.25 22.91
CA ALA A 56 1.06 -23.10 23.80
C ALA A 56 -0.45 -22.93 23.60
N GLU A 57 -0.89 -21.78 23.09
CA GLU A 57 -2.30 -21.50 22.84
C GLU A 57 -2.70 -21.90 21.43
N TYR A 58 -1.93 -21.45 20.43
CA TYR A 58 -2.34 -21.48 19.03
C TYR A 58 -1.62 -22.54 18.17
N GLY A 59 -0.77 -23.39 18.75
CA GLY A 59 0.05 -24.31 17.95
C GLY A 59 1.13 -23.56 17.16
N LEU A 60 1.42 -24.01 15.94
CA LEU A 60 2.37 -23.32 15.06
C LEU A 60 1.73 -22.12 14.38
N ILE A 61 2.33 -20.95 14.60
CA ILE A 61 1.91 -19.68 14.00
C ILE A 61 3.12 -18.95 13.41
N GLY A 62 2.91 -18.07 12.44
CA GLY A 62 3.99 -17.24 11.92
C GLY A 62 4.41 -16.13 12.89
N GLY A 63 5.64 -15.65 12.75
CA GLY A 63 6.19 -14.57 13.58
C GLY A 63 5.45 -13.23 13.44
N LEU A 64 4.77 -13.02 12.30
CA LEU A 64 3.91 -11.87 12.05
C LEU A 64 2.45 -12.10 12.42
N ALA A 65 2.08 -13.30 12.88
CA ALA A 65 0.71 -13.61 13.23
C ALA A 65 0.23 -12.68 14.36
N PRO A 66 -0.93 -12.01 14.22
CA PRO A 66 -1.48 -11.17 15.27
C PRO A 66 -2.00 -12.05 16.41
N ILE A 67 -1.54 -11.79 17.64
CA ILE A 67 -1.99 -12.51 18.83
C ILE A 67 -2.31 -11.55 19.99
N PRO A 68 -3.38 -11.82 20.75
CA PRO A 68 -3.68 -11.11 21.98
C PRO A 68 -2.71 -11.52 23.09
N PHE A 69 -2.79 -10.83 24.22
CA PHE A 69 -2.17 -11.30 25.44
C PHE A 69 -2.88 -12.57 25.94
N TYR A 70 -2.12 -13.55 26.42
CA TYR A 70 -2.65 -14.77 27.02
C TYR A 70 -1.64 -15.38 28.00
N GLU A 71 -2.15 -16.11 29.00
CA GLU A 71 -1.33 -16.80 30.00
C GLU A 71 -1.54 -18.31 29.94
N ARG A 72 -0.87 -18.95 28.97
CA ARG A 72 -0.83 -20.40 28.86
C ARG A 72 0.60 -20.88 28.71
N ARG A 73 1.00 -21.80 29.58
CA ARG A 73 2.30 -22.46 29.57
C ARG A 73 2.24 -23.72 28.71
N MET A 74 3.32 -24.01 27.99
CA MET A 74 3.45 -25.31 27.33
C MET A 74 3.78 -26.38 28.38
N THR A 75 3.01 -27.46 28.38
CA THR A 75 3.25 -28.68 29.14
C THR A 75 3.37 -29.86 28.17
N PRO A 76 3.95 -31.00 28.58
CA PRO A 76 3.98 -32.21 27.74
C PRO A 76 2.58 -32.67 27.28
N GLU A 77 1.56 -32.53 28.13
CA GLU A 77 0.15 -32.83 27.80
C GLU A 77 -0.34 -31.90 26.70
N ARG A 78 -0.13 -30.59 26.86
CA ARG A 78 -0.54 -29.60 25.86
C ARG A 78 0.21 -29.78 24.54
N ALA A 79 1.48 -30.14 24.60
CA ALA A 79 2.29 -30.43 23.42
C ALA A 79 1.70 -31.62 22.64
N ARG A 80 1.26 -32.68 23.34
CA ARG A 80 0.57 -33.84 22.74
C ARG A 80 -0.78 -33.46 22.13
N GLU A 81 -1.57 -32.62 22.80
CA GLU A 81 -2.85 -32.10 22.25
C GLU A 81 -2.65 -31.36 20.93
N LEU A 82 -1.56 -30.58 20.81
CA LEU A 82 -1.26 -29.78 19.63
C LEU A 82 -0.60 -30.59 18.49
N ARG A 83 -0.20 -31.84 18.74
CA ARG A 83 0.64 -32.64 17.83
C ARG A 83 0.08 -32.74 16.42
N GLN A 84 -1.20 -33.10 16.26
CA GLN A 84 -1.81 -33.26 14.94
C GLN A 84 -1.80 -31.94 14.14
N MET A 85 -2.13 -30.83 14.80
CA MET A 85 -2.11 -29.50 14.19
C MET A 85 -0.69 -29.10 13.77
N VAL A 86 0.30 -29.32 14.64
CA VAL A 86 1.71 -29.02 14.38
C VAL A 86 2.23 -29.78 13.17
N VAL A 87 1.94 -31.08 13.08
CA VAL A 87 2.35 -31.94 11.95
C VAL A 87 1.76 -31.41 10.64
N ALA A 88 0.46 -31.08 10.63
CA ALA A 88 -0.21 -30.55 9.44
C ALA A 88 0.41 -29.21 8.99
N THR A 89 0.62 -28.28 9.92
CA THR A 89 1.23 -26.97 9.62
C THR A 89 2.69 -27.09 9.15
N LEU A 90 3.50 -27.97 9.75
CA LEU A 90 4.87 -28.22 9.29
C LEU A 90 4.90 -28.78 7.87
N LYS A 91 3.99 -29.70 7.54
CA LYS A 91 3.87 -30.24 6.18
C LYS A 91 3.59 -29.13 5.16
N GLU A 92 2.65 -28.24 5.47
CA GLU A 92 2.37 -27.07 4.63
C GLU A 92 3.59 -26.15 4.49
N TRP A 93 4.23 -25.78 5.61
CA TRP A 93 5.38 -24.87 5.60
C TRP A 93 6.61 -25.46 4.91
N SER A 94 6.77 -26.79 4.93
CA SER A 94 7.85 -27.51 4.23
C SER A 94 7.75 -27.40 2.70
N THR A 95 6.62 -26.93 2.15
CA THR A 95 6.52 -26.66 0.70
C THR A 95 7.35 -25.45 0.27
N LEU A 96 7.62 -24.51 1.19
CA LEU A 96 8.33 -23.26 0.91
C LEU A 96 9.78 -23.23 1.37
N CYS A 97 10.14 -24.11 2.31
CA CYS A 97 11.43 -24.11 2.99
C CYS A 97 12.10 -25.46 2.83
N SER A 98 13.41 -25.48 2.55
CA SER A 98 14.21 -26.70 2.49
C SER A 98 14.89 -27.02 3.82
N SER A 99 15.14 -26.00 4.65
CA SER A 99 15.80 -26.17 5.94
C SER A 99 14.93 -25.70 7.11
N LEU A 100 15.12 -26.34 8.25
CA LEU A 100 14.43 -26.05 9.50
C LEU A 100 15.44 -25.96 10.65
N ALA A 101 15.44 -24.84 11.37
CA ALA A 101 16.15 -24.65 12.63
C ALA A 101 15.14 -24.55 13.78
N ILE A 102 15.33 -25.37 14.82
CA ILE A 102 14.45 -25.43 15.99
C ILE A 102 15.20 -24.89 17.22
N VAL A 103 14.66 -23.83 17.82
CA VAL A 103 15.18 -23.21 19.04
C VAL A 103 14.07 -23.20 20.09
N CYS A 104 13.81 -24.38 20.66
CA CYS A 104 12.71 -24.62 21.60
C CYS A 104 13.17 -25.30 22.88
N GLY A 105 12.36 -25.19 23.96
CA GLY A 105 12.52 -25.99 25.18
C GLY A 105 12.16 -27.47 24.96
N LYS A 106 12.52 -28.35 25.91
CA LYS A 106 12.30 -29.80 25.81
C LYS A 106 10.83 -30.17 25.60
N ASP A 107 9.91 -29.47 26.27
CA ASP A 107 8.46 -29.75 26.25
C ASP A 107 7.82 -29.49 24.86
N TYR A 108 8.56 -28.87 23.94
CA TYR A 108 8.10 -28.55 22.59
C TYR A 108 8.68 -29.49 21.53
N LEU A 109 9.74 -30.25 21.86
CA LEU A 109 10.52 -30.94 20.84
C LEU A 109 9.80 -32.16 20.28
N GLU A 110 9.12 -32.94 21.12
CA GLU A 110 8.47 -34.19 20.69
C GLU A 110 7.48 -33.95 19.53
N PRO A 111 6.48 -33.04 19.62
CA PRO A 111 5.57 -32.78 18.49
C PRO A 111 6.26 -32.22 17.24
N LEU A 112 7.33 -31.43 17.42
CA LEU A 112 8.07 -30.87 16.29
C LEU A 112 8.87 -31.94 15.56
N LEU A 113 9.58 -32.81 16.28
CA LEU A 113 10.38 -33.89 15.70
C LEU A 113 9.49 -34.93 15.03
N ASP A 114 8.38 -35.30 15.67
CA ASP A 114 7.36 -36.15 15.06
C ASP A 114 6.79 -35.52 13.78
N GLY A 115 6.51 -34.22 13.84
CA GLY A 115 5.99 -33.47 12.70
C GLY A 115 7.00 -33.22 11.59
N VAL A 116 8.30 -33.43 11.84
CA VAL A 116 9.35 -33.40 10.81
C VAL A 116 9.40 -34.73 10.05
N HIS A 117 9.13 -35.85 10.72
CA HIS A 117 9.13 -37.16 10.07
C HIS A 117 8.08 -37.21 8.95
N GLY A 118 8.52 -37.48 7.71
CA GLY A 118 7.64 -37.50 6.53
C GLY A 118 7.33 -36.12 5.93
N THR A 119 7.99 -35.05 6.39
CA THR A 119 7.99 -33.74 5.71
C THR A 119 9.10 -33.64 4.68
N GLY A 120 8.99 -32.67 3.76
CA GLY A 120 9.97 -32.44 2.71
C GLY A 120 11.12 -31.50 3.09
N PHE A 121 11.52 -31.45 4.37
CA PHE A 121 12.71 -30.72 4.80
C PHE A 121 13.97 -31.56 4.52
N GLU A 122 14.95 -30.94 3.87
CA GLU A 122 16.24 -31.57 3.52
C GLU A 122 17.23 -31.49 4.68
N HIS A 123 17.16 -30.41 5.48
CA HIS A 123 18.06 -30.16 6.59
C HIS A 123 17.28 -29.73 7.83
N VAL A 124 17.50 -30.42 8.95
CA VAL A 124 16.84 -30.13 10.23
C VAL A 124 17.89 -30.02 11.32
N GLU A 125 17.95 -28.86 11.97
CA GLU A 125 18.91 -28.59 13.03
C GLU A 125 18.18 -28.17 14.32
N VAL A 126 18.51 -28.83 15.43
CA VAL A 126 17.92 -28.54 16.75
C VAL A 126 18.99 -27.95 17.65
N ALA A 127 18.75 -26.75 18.15
CA ALA A 127 19.65 -26.10 19.08
C ALA A 127 19.72 -26.89 20.40
N ALA A 128 20.90 -27.42 20.74
CA ALA A 128 21.11 -28.23 21.94
C ALA A 128 21.63 -27.41 23.13
N GLY A 129 21.47 -27.97 24.33
CA GLY A 129 22.02 -27.41 25.57
C GLY A 129 21.15 -26.36 26.27
N PRO A 130 21.72 -25.67 27.29
CA PRO A 130 21.01 -24.66 28.07
C PRO A 130 20.67 -23.43 27.24
N ILE A 131 19.80 -22.57 27.77
CA ILE A 131 19.28 -21.39 27.07
C ILE A 131 20.39 -20.51 26.47
N GLY A 132 21.52 -20.32 27.18
CA GLY A 132 22.65 -19.53 26.68
C GLY A 132 23.25 -20.07 25.37
N LYS A 133 23.45 -21.40 25.27
CA LYS A 133 23.95 -22.06 24.05
C LYS A 133 22.93 -21.94 22.90
N LYS A 134 21.64 -22.09 23.21
CA LYS A 134 20.55 -21.90 22.23
C LYS A 134 20.50 -20.47 21.68
N LEU A 135 20.72 -19.46 22.53
CA LEU A 135 20.77 -18.06 22.11
C LEU A 135 22.02 -17.76 21.26
N GLN A 136 23.17 -18.35 21.61
CA GLN A 136 24.38 -18.25 20.79
C GLN A 136 24.15 -18.86 19.41
N TYR A 137 23.56 -20.06 19.34
CA TYR A 137 23.17 -20.70 18.09
C TYR A 137 22.23 -19.81 17.27
N LEU A 138 21.16 -19.29 17.89
CA LEU A 138 20.20 -18.40 17.23
C LEU A 138 20.88 -17.15 16.64
N SER A 139 21.75 -16.50 17.40
CA SER A 139 22.51 -15.34 16.95
C SER A 139 23.40 -15.66 15.75
N GLN A 140 24.13 -16.79 15.78
CA GLN A 140 24.95 -17.25 14.66
C GLN A 140 24.11 -17.61 13.45
N PHE A 141 22.97 -18.31 13.64
CA PHE A 141 22.03 -18.67 12.60
C PHE A 141 21.52 -17.45 11.84
N LEU A 142 21.13 -16.39 12.57
CA LEU A 142 20.65 -15.14 11.97
C LEU A 142 21.78 -14.38 11.26
N ARG A 143 22.96 -14.26 11.88
CA ARG A 143 24.12 -13.55 11.30
C ARG A 143 24.60 -14.16 9.98
N LYS A 144 24.51 -15.48 9.81
CA LYS A 144 24.82 -16.17 8.54
C LYS A 144 23.86 -15.80 7.41
N ARG A 145 22.69 -15.24 7.74
CA ARG A 145 21.61 -14.88 6.81
C ARG A 145 21.40 -13.38 6.71
N LYS A 146 22.34 -12.56 7.22
CA LYS A 146 22.23 -11.10 7.08
C LYS A 146 22.07 -10.73 5.61
N ASP A 147 21.11 -9.86 5.34
CA ASP A 147 21.04 -9.20 4.04
C ASP A 147 22.26 -8.27 3.88
N LYS A 148 22.65 -7.95 2.65
CA LYS A 148 23.71 -6.96 2.40
C LYS A 148 23.27 -5.56 2.84
N ARG A 149 21.96 -5.29 2.86
CA ARG A 149 21.39 -4.00 3.23
C ARG A 149 21.20 -3.89 4.75
N LYS A 150 21.97 -2.99 5.37
CA LYS A 150 21.67 -2.51 6.73
C LYS A 150 20.45 -1.59 6.71
N ARG A 151 19.71 -1.57 7.82
CA ARG A 151 18.70 -0.53 8.04
C ARG A 151 19.40 0.76 8.43
N THR A 152 19.34 1.75 7.53
CA THR A 152 19.75 3.12 7.80
C THR A 152 18.51 3.98 7.95
N GLU A 153 18.66 5.10 8.68
CA GLU A 153 17.63 6.13 8.65
C GLU A 153 17.48 6.65 7.21
N PRO A 154 16.24 6.96 6.75
CA PRO A 154 16.02 7.49 5.42
C PRO A 154 16.66 8.86 5.25
N ASP A 155 17.39 9.06 4.16
CA ASP A 155 17.96 10.38 3.80
C ASP A 155 16.90 11.22 3.08
N ILE A 156 16.14 12.00 3.84
CA ILE A 156 15.05 12.84 3.32
C ILE A 156 15.65 14.18 2.87
N ASN A 157 15.63 14.44 1.57
CA ASN A 157 15.97 15.74 1.03
C ASN A 157 14.86 16.77 1.37
N TYR A 158 15.20 17.75 2.21
CA TYR A 158 14.28 18.79 2.69
C TYR A 158 14.09 19.96 1.74
N ASP A 159 14.87 20.05 0.66
CA ASP A 159 14.92 21.20 -0.26
C ASP A 159 13.91 21.11 -1.41
N ARG A 160 13.17 20.00 -1.52
CA ARG A 160 12.16 19.81 -2.58
C ARG A 160 10.85 19.23 -2.04
N LEU A 161 9.75 19.59 -2.71
CA LEU A 161 8.43 19.02 -2.44
C LEU A 161 8.40 17.55 -2.86
N LEU A 162 8.18 16.64 -1.92
CA LEU A 162 8.07 15.20 -2.20
C LEU A 162 6.62 14.79 -2.52
N TYR A 163 6.47 13.92 -3.53
CA TYR A 163 5.17 13.37 -3.92
C TYR A 163 5.08 11.86 -3.63
N PHE A 164 4.10 11.47 -2.83
CA PHE A 164 3.78 10.06 -2.56
C PHE A 164 2.51 9.62 -3.30
N LEU A 165 2.55 8.44 -3.93
CA LEU A 165 1.38 7.81 -4.53
C LEU A 165 0.78 6.78 -3.55
N PRO A 166 -0.47 6.96 -3.08
CA PRO A 166 -1.16 5.94 -2.28
C PRO A 166 -1.47 4.69 -3.12
N ASP A 167 -1.08 3.50 -2.62
CA ASP A 167 -1.37 2.21 -3.26
C ASP A 167 -2.68 1.58 -2.76
N TRP A 168 -3.42 0.96 -3.69
CA TRP A 168 -4.59 0.13 -3.39
C TRP A 168 -4.59 -1.17 -4.20
N ASP A 169 -3.52 -1.96 -4.10
CA ASP A 169 -3.32 -3.19 -4.91
C ASP A 169 -3.35 -2.88 -6.41
N ASP A 170 -2.55 -1.89 -6.83
CA ASP A 170 -2.46 -1.45 -8.21
C ASP A 170 -1.57 -2.36 -9.07
N MET A 171 -1.91 -3.65 -9.05
CA MET A 171 -1.26 -4.72 -9.80
C MET A 171 -1.91 -4.91 -11.17
N LEU A 172 -1.09 -5.09 -12.21
CA LEU A 172 -1.49 -5.27 -13.60
C LEU A 172 -0.73 -6.43 -14.24
N ASP A 173 -1.34 -7.01 -15.26
CA ASP A 173 -0.75 -8.09 -16.06
C ASP A 173 0.13 -7.49 -17.17
N PRO A 174 1.47 -7.65 -17.13
CA PRO A 174 2.36 -7.11 -18.16
C PRO A 174 2.14 -7.73 -19.53
N GLU A 175 1.68 -8.99 -19.57
CA GLU A 175 1.49 -9.79 -20.78
C GLU A 175 0.02 -9.77 -21.23
N TYR A 176 -0.72 -8.71 -20.87
CA TYR A 176 -2.10 -8.54 -21.30
C TYR A 176 -2.18 -8.30 -22.81
N ASP A 177 -2.99 -9.10 -23.50
CA ASP A 177 -3.25 -8.95 -24.93
C ASP A 177 -4.33 -7.88 -25.14
N PHE A 178 -3.90 -6.71 -25.63
CA PHE A 178 -4.81 -5.59 -25.90
C PHE A 178 -5.65 -5.80 -27.15
N ASP A 179 -5.19 -6.56 -28.14
CA ASP A 179 -5.94 -6.79 -29.37
C ASP A 179 -7.14 -7.70 -29.12
N ASN A 180 -6.95 -8.75 -28.30
CA ASN A 180 -7.99 -9.73 -27.97
C ASN A 180 -8.65 -9.53 -26.60
N ASP A 181 -8.21 -8.54 -25.81
CA ASP A 181 -8.67 -8.27 -24.43
C ASP A 181 -8.47 -9.44 -23.43
N THR A 182 -7.46 -10.27 -23.64
CA THR A 182 -7.22 -11.45 -22.81
C THR A 182 -6.08 -11.27 -21.81
N PHE A 183 -6.24 -11.88 -20.63
CA PHE A 183 -5.15 -11.96 -19.65
C PHE A 183 -4.20 -13.09 -20.03
N SER A 184 -2.93 -12.96 -19.62
CA SER A 184 -1.88 -13.95 -19.83
C SER A 184 -2.23 -15.33 -19.26
N GLN A 185 -3.04 -15.37 -18.19
CA GLN A 185 -3.59 -16.59 -17.62
C GLN A 185 -5.05 -16.41 -17.22
N VAL A 186 -5.85 -17.48 -17.33
CA VAL A 186 -7.26 -17.47 -16.93
C VAL A 186 -7.39 -17.17 -15.44
N ARG A 187 -6.62 -17.87 -14.61
CA ARG A 187 -6.61 -17.70 -13.16
C ARG A 187 -5.67 -16.57 -12.74
N ARG A 188 -6.16 -15.67 -11.88
CA ARG A 188 -5.39 -14.50 -11.43
C ARG A 188 -4.14 -14.87 -10.64
N ASP A 189 -4.20 -15.93 -9.83
CA ASP A 189 -3.07 -16.40 -9.01
C ASP A 189 -1.93 -17.02 -9.83
N GLU A 190 -2.18 -17.35 -11.09
CA GLU A 190 -1.17 -17.85 -12.05
C GLU A 190 -0.56 -16.70 -12.88
N ARG A 191 -1.15 -15.49 -12.83
CA ARG A 191 -0.63 -14.31 -13.54
C ARG A 191 0.58 -13.73 -12.82
N ARG A 192 1.58 -13.32 -13.59
CA ARG A 192 2.74 -12.56 -13.09
C ARG A 192 2.42 -11.07 -13.04
N GLU A 193 1.48 -10.68 -12.19
CA GLU A 193 1.11 -9.26 -12.06
C GLU A 193 2.26 -8.43 -11.44
N VAL A 194 2.48 -7.23 -11.97
CA VAL A 194 3.43 -6.24 -11.44
C VAL A 194 2.70 -4.97 -11.03
N HIS A 195 3.25 -4.22 -10.07
CA HIS A 195 2.68 -2.94 -9.71
C HIS A 195 2.83 -1.93 -10.87
N VAL A 196 1.85 -1.04 -11.04
CA VAL A 196 1.81 -0.04 -12.13
C VAL A 196 3.09 0.79 -12.28
N THR A 197 3.80 1.07 -11.19
CA THR A 197 5.06 1.83 -11.20
C THR A 197 6.18 1.10 -11.95
N VAL A 198 6.18 -0.23 -11.92
CA VAL A 198 7.18 -1.07 -12.59
C VAL A 198 7.09 -0.91 -14.11
N LEU A 199 5.86 -0.76 -14.63
CA LEU A 199 5.59 -0.56 -16.06
C LEU A 199 6.12 0.77 -16.61
N MET A 200 6.44 1.73 -15.73
CA MET A 200 6.95 3.06 -16.14
C MET A 200 8.47 3.15 -16.14
N ARG A 201 9.17 2.09 -15.75
CA ARG A 201 10.64 2.09 -15.72
C ARG A 201 11.23 2.33 -17.12
N PRO A 202 12.37 3.05 -17.22
CA PRO A 202 13.18 3.60 -16.11
C PRO A 202 12.66 4.93 -15.52
N ARG A 203 11.51 5.46 -15.99
CA ARG A 203 10.96 6.70 -15.44
C ARG A 203 10.35 6.49 -14.06
N LYS A 204 10.54 7.49 -13.20
CA LYS A 204 9.87 7.58 -11.90
C LYS A 204 8.56 8.32 -12.04
N VAL A 205 7.60 7.98 -11.18
CA VAL A 205 6.26 8.56 -11.16
C VAL A 205 5.91 9.19 -9.81
N CYS A 206 6.77 9.01 -8.81
CA CYS A 206 6.63 9.56 -7.46
C CYS A 206 7.96 9.41 -6.71
N ASP A 207 8.08 10.08 -5.57
CA ASP A 207 9.21 9.92 -4.63
C ASP A 207 9.01 8.74 -3.68
N GLY A 208 7.77 8.25 -3.56
CA GLY A 208 7.49 7.11 -2.72
C GLY A 208 6.08 6.58 -2.88
N ILE A 209 5.84 5.44 -2.25
CA ILE A 209 4.52 4.80 -2.20
C ILE A 209 4.01 4.87 -0.77
N LEU A 210 2.78 5.34 -0.62
CA LEU A 210 2.08 5.37 0.66
C LEU A 210 1.17 4.14 0.77
N VAL A 211 1.31 3.38 1.85
CA VAL A 211 0.56 2.13 2.09
C VAL A 211 -0.19 2.21 3.39
N SER A 212 -1.49 1.94 3.33
CA SER A 212 -2.37 1.99 4.49
C SER A 212 -2.40 0.66 5.26
N LEU A 213 -2.22 0.71 6.59
CA LEU A 213 -2.41 -0.43 7.49
C LEU A 213 -3.87 -0.90 7.54
N ALA A 214 -4.85 -0.08 7.14
CA ALA A 214 -6.24 -0.51 7.01
C ALA A 214 -6.44 -1.66 6.00
N GLN A 215 -5.47 -1.91 5.11
CA GLN A 215 -5.44 -3.10 4.25
C GLN A 215 -5.49 -4.42 5.04
N GLN A 216 -5.00 -4.45 6.29
CA GLN A 216 -5.07 -5.63 7.16
C GLN A 216 -6.51 -6.12 7.35
N PHE A 217 -7.46 -5.21 7.48
CA PHE A 217 -8.85 -5.50 7.85
C PHE A 217 -9.81 -5.49 6.65
N LYS A 218 -9.39 -4.94 5.49
CA LYS A 218 -10.23 -4.82 4.28
C LYS A 218 -10.10 -5.99 3.30
N GLY A 219 -9.28 -6.99 3.61
CA GLY A 219 -9.15 -8.21 2.81
C GLY A 219 -8.50 -8.03 1.43
N LYS A 220 -7.86 -6.88 1.18
CA LYS A 220 -7.19 -6.50 -0.08
C LYS A 220 -5.90 -5.73 0.20
N GLY A 221 -4.95 -5.77 -0.73
CA GLY A 221 -3.68 -5.05 -0.63
C GLY A 221 -2.52 -5.89 -0.11
N ALA A 222 -1.33 -5.30 -0.15
CA ALA A 222 -0.07 -5.97 0.18
C ALA A 222 0.05 -6.33 1.68
N LEU A 223 -0.72 -5.66 2.54
CA LEU A 223 -0.76 -5.89 3.98
C LEU A 223 -1.99 -6.66 4.45
N LYS A 224 -2.73 -7.31 3.53
CA LYS A 224 -3.91 -8.12 3.88
C LYS A 224 -3.63 -9.08 5.04
N GLY A 225 -4.56 -9.19 5.99
CA GLY A 225 -4.50 -10.16 7.09
C GLY A 225 -4.68 -11.60 6.62
N PHE A 226 -3.98 -12.53 7.30
CA PHE A 226 -4.06 -13.97 7.06
C PHE A 226 -4.29 -14.73 8.36
N SER A 227 -4.69 -16.00 8.27
CA SER A 227 -4.79 -16.85 9.45
C SER A 227 -3.41 -17.01 10.10
N ARG A 228 -3.38 -17.25 11.42
CA ARG A 228 -2.13 -17.25 12.20
C ARG A 228 -1.11 -18.30 11.75
N ALA A 229 -1.59 -19.42 11.20
CA ALA A 229 -0.75 -20.51 10.69
C ALA A 229 -0.41 -20.36 9.19
N ASP A 230 -0.98 -19.37 8.49
CA ASP A 230 -0.74 -19.16 7.06
C ASP A 230 0.74 -18.85 6.82
N VAL A 231 1.32 -19.49 5.79
CA VAL A 231 2.71 -19.31 5.38
C VAL A 231 3.12 -17.84 5.16
N ARG A 232 2.18 -16.97 4.78
CA ARG A 232 2.42 -15.53 4.57
C ARG A 232 2.64 -14.75 5.87
N THR A 233 2.39 -15.35 7.03
CA THR A 233 2.70 -14.77 8.34
C THR A 233 4.12 -15.10 8.84
N LEU A 234 4.86 -15.95 8.12
CA LEU A 234 6.23 -16.34 8.49
C LEU A 234 7.28 -15.27 8.18
N ALA A 235 7.03 -14.38 7.23
CA ALA A 235 7.93 -13.31 6.82
C ALA A 235 7.13 -12.16 6.18
N PRO A 236 7.62 -10.90 6.28
CA PRO A 236 6.93 -9.77 5.67
C PRO A 236 7.01 -9.84 4.15
N GLN A 237 5.96 -9.36 3.48
CA GLN A 237 6.02 -9.12 2.03
C GLN A 237 7.11 -8.09 1.72
N PRO A 238 7.97 -8.32 0.71
CA PRO A 238 9.04 -7.39 0.34
C PRO A 238 8.46 -6.19 -0.42
N LEU A 239 7.83 -5.25 0.30
CA LEU A 239 7.07 -4.14 -0.26
C LEU A 239 7.88 -3.27 -1.22
N ARG A 240 9.13 -2.94 -0.89
CA ARG A 240 10.02 -2.16 -1.78
C ARG A 240 10.22 -2.85 -3.13
N ALA A 241 10.45 -4.17 -3.13
CA ALA A 241 10.58 -4.96 -4.35
C ALA A 241 9.24 -5.05 -5.11
N ARG A 242 8.13 -5.27 -4.42
CA ARG A 242 6.78 -5.33 -5.00
C ARG A 242 6.42 -4.06 -5.77
N PHE A 243 6.72 -2.89 -5.21
CA PHE A 243 6.47 -1.60 -5.85
C PHE A 243 7.61 -1.14 -6.78
N GLY A 244 8.69 -1.91 -6.86
CA GLY A 244 9.85 -1.58 -7.68
C GLY A 244 10.55 -0.28 -7.27
N LEU A 245 10.62 0.02 -5.97
CA LEU A 245 11.26 1.25 -5.47
C LEU A 245 12.78 1.21 -5.65
N SER A 246 13.36 2.30 -6.14
CA SER A 246 14.81 2.54 -6.09
C SER A 246 15.27 2.96 -4.70
N GLU A 247 16.59 3.00 -4.46
CA GLU A 247 17.16 3.33 -3.14
C GLU A 247 16.78 4.72 -2.62
N ASP A 248 16.57 5.68 -3.52
CA ASP A 248 16.16 7.05 -3.22
C ASP A 248 14.63 7.26 -3.23
N GLN A 249 13.85 6.18 -3.28
CA GLN A 249 12.40 6.22 -3.11
C GLN A 249 11.97 5.66 -1.75
N PHE A 250 10.88 6.19 -1.22
CA PHE A 250 10.43 5.91 0.14
C PHE A 250 9.18 5.04 0.17
N LEU A 251 9.10 4.20 1.20
CA LEU A 251 7.91 3.47 1.60
C LEU A 251 7.32 4.16 2.84
N PHE A 252 6.14 4.75 2.70
CA PHE A 252 5.49 5.55 3.75
C PHE A 252 4.22 4.84 4.25
N GLY A 253 4.15 4.54 5.55
CA GLY A 253 3.02 3.91 6.19
C GLY A 253 2.00 4.92 6.68
N ASP A 254 0.72 4.63 6.40
CA ASP A 254 -0.44 5.36 6.92
C ASP A 254 -1.34 4.41 7.74
N CYS A 255 -1.92 4.88 8.84
CA CYS A 255 -2.85 4.06 9.63
C CYS A 255 -4.19 3.86 8.90
N GLY A 256 -4.54 4.75 7.96
CA GLY A 256 -5.69 4.61 7.10
C GLY A 256 -6.99 5.14 7.69
N ALA A 257 -6.97 6.23 8.45
CA ALA A 257 -8.14 6.74 9.18
C ALA A 257 -9.39 6.99 8.35
N PHE A 258 -9.25 7.26 7.05
CA PHE A 258 -10.42 7.36 6.15
C PHE A 258 -11.21 6.04 6.07
N SER A 259 -10.53 4.90 6.26
CA SER A 259 -11.11 3.56 6.16
C SER A 259 -12.01 3.17 7.31
N TYR A 260 -11.81 3.76 8.49
CA TYR A 260 -12.55 3.50 9.72
C TYR A 260 -13.19 4.78 10.29
N ILE A 261 -13.43 5.78 9.43
CA ILE A 261 -13.96 7.09 9.84
C ILE A 261 -15.31 7.00 10.57
N GLN A 262 -16.08 5.94 10.31
CA GLN A 262 -17.38 5.67 10.93
C GLN A 262 -17.29 4.90 12.26
N GLU A 263 -16.13 4.30 12.55
CA GLU A 263 -15.92 3.61 13.82
C GLU A 263 -15.79 4.64 14.95
N PRO A 264 -16.14 4.27 16.20
CA PRO A 264 -16.00 5.15 17.36
C PRO A 264 -14.54 5.32 17.83
N GLU A 265 -13.69 4.37 17.47
CA GLU A 265 -12.27 4.28 17.82
C GLU A 265 -11.46 3.77 16.62
N PRO A 266 -10.16 4.10 16.52
CA PRO A 266 -9.28 3.50 15.52
C PRO A 266 -9.26 1.97 15.62
N VAL A 267 -9.39 1.30 14.47
CA VAL A 267 -9.40 -0.18 14.39
C VAL A 267 -8.01 -0.82 14.57
N ILE A 268 -6.97 -0.01 14.65
CA ILE A 268 -5.59 -0.43 14.84
C ILE A 268 -5.01 0.22 16.10
N THR A 269 -4.39 -0.59 16.94
CA THR A 269 -3.72 -0.08 18.15
C THR A 269 -2.37 0.57 17.80
N VAL A 270 -1.87 1.41 18.71
CA VAL A 270 -0.58 2.07 18.54
C VAL A 270 0.55 1.06 18.43
N GLU A 271 0.61 0.08 19.33
CA GLU A 271 1.62 -0.98 19.28
C GLU A 271 1.54 -1.83 18.03
N GLN A 272 0.33 -2.12 17.55
CA GLN A 272 0.17 -2.84 16.29
C GLN A 272 0.73 -2.02 15.13
N ALA A 273 0.40 -0.73 15.03
CA ALA A 273 0.89 0.14 13.96
C ALA A 273 2.42 0.25 13.94
N VAL A 274 3.04 0.59 15.09
CA VAL A 274 4.51 0.69 15.22
C VAL A 274 5.19 -0.62 14.87
N SER A 275 4.65 -1.74 15.35
CA SER A 275 5.19 -3.08 15.07
C SER A 275 5.15 -3.42 13.58
N LEU A 276 4.04 -3.11 12.92
CA LEU A 276 3.87 -3.41 11.50
C LEU A 276 4.79 -2.54 10.63
N TYR A 277 4.90 -1.24 10.92
CA TYR A 277 5.84 -0.38 10.19
C TYR A 277 7.27 -0.88 10.31
N GLU A 278 7.70 -1.21 11.54
CA GLU A 278 9.04 -1.73 11.77
C GLU A 278 9.23 -3.09 11.08
N LEU A 279 8.33 -4.05 11.23
CA LEU A 279 8.52 -5.40 10.66
C LEU A 279 8.43 -5.44 9.14
N HIS A 280 7.61 -4.58 8.52
CA HIS A 280 7.48 -4.51 7.06
C HIS A 280 8.52 -3.60 6.37
N GLY A 281 9.37 -2.91 7.12
CA GLY A 281 10.46 -2.11 6.53
C GLY A 281 10.01 -0.82 5.89
N PHE A 282 9.07 -0.14 6.54
CA PHE A 282 8.70 1.22 6.20
C PHE A 282 9.85 2.19 6.50
N ASP A 283 9.98 3.23 5.67
CA ASP A 283 10.94 4.31 5.86
C ASP A 283 10.32 5.43 6.74
N LEU A 284 9.03 5.70 6.53
CA LEU A 284 8.24 6.63 7.33
C LEU A 284 6.97 5.93 7.83
N GLY A 285 6.48 6.32 9.01
CA GLY A 285 5.24 5.76 9.58
C GLY A 285 4.40 6.82 10.28
N ALA A 286 3.17 7.03 9.81
CA ALA A 286 2.22 7.95 10.40
C ALA A 286 1.60 7.40 11.69
N SER A 287 1.53 8.23 12.72
CA SER A 287 0.86 7.88 13.98
C SER A 287 -0.60 7.56 13.76
N VAL A 288 -1.17 6.72 14.61
CA VAL A 288 -2.61 6.39 14.57
C VAL A 288 -3.42 7.66 14.84
N ASP A 289 -4.37 7.97 13.97
CA ASP A 289 -5.25 9.14 14.08
C ASP A 289 -6.74 8.79 13.91
N HIS A 290 -7.59 9.77 14.18
CA HIS A 290 -9.04 9.68 13.96
C HIS A 290 -9.58 10.98 13.35
N ILE A 291 -10.09 10.91 12.12
CA ILE A 291 -10.49 12.12 11.39
C ILE A 291 -11.76 12.76 12.00
N PRO A 292 -11.72 14.06 12.37
CA PRO A 292 -12.86 14.83 12.88
C PRO A 292 -13.72 15.37 11.71
N ALA A 293 -14.38 14.47 10.98
CA ALA A 293 -15.14 14.82 9.78
C ALA A 293 -16.29 15.81 10.06
N PRO A 294 -16.63 16.72 9.13
CA PRO A 294 -17.59 17.80 9.39
C PRO A 294 -19.04 17.32 9.62
N PHE A 295 -19.37 16.09 9.25
CA PHE A 295 -20.68 15.50 9.48
C PHE A 295 -20.87 14.94 10.90
N PHE A 296 -19.83 14.95 11.75
CA PHE A 296 -19.94 14.64 13.17
C PHE A 296 -20.27 15.89 14.00
N PRO A 297 -20.97 15.74 15.14
CA PRO A 297 -21.24 16.85 16.04
C PRO A 297 -19.93 17.45 16.58
N PRO A 298 -19.91 18.75 16.95
CA PRO A 298 -18.71 19.42 17.48
C PRO A 298 -18.00 18.65 18.59
N GLU A 299 -18.73 18.10 19.55
CA GLU A 299 -18.16 17.34 20.68
C GLU A 299 -17.37 16.11 20.24
N GLU A 300 -17.89 15.35 19.28
CA GLU A 300 -17.22 14.16 18.73
C GLU A 300 -15.99 14.57 17.89
N ARG A 301 -16.06 15.67 17.14
CA ARG A 301 -14.91 16.20 16.42
C ARG A 301 -13.79 16.59 17.37
N GLU A 302 -14.11 17.30 18.45
CA GLU A 302 -13.14 17.68 19.49
C GLU A 302 -12.59 16.46 20.24
N ARG A 303 -13.43 15.46 20.53
CA ARG A 303 -12.98 14.17 21.09
C ARG A 303 -11.96 13.50 20.17
N ARG A 304 -12.21 13.44 18.87
CA ARG A 304 -11.31 12.82 17.88
C ARG A 304 -9.99 13.57 17.71
N VAL A 305 -9.99 14.90 17.84
CA VAL A 305 -8.76 15.70 17.88
C VAL A 305 -7.92 15.33 19.12
N ARG A 306 -8.54 15.29 20.31
CA ARG A 306 -7.86 14.87 21.55
C ARG A 306 -7.32 13.45 21.46
N LEU A 307 -8.14 12.52 20.98
CA LEU A 307 -7.76 11.12 20.78
C LEU A 307 -6.57 10.99 19.83
N THR A 308 -6.59 11.69 18.70
CA THR A 308 -5.46 11.70 17.74
C THR A 308 -4.16 12.11 18.42
N ARG A 309 -4.21 13.18 19.23
CA ARG A 309 -3.06 13.67 19.98
C ARG A 309 -2.57 12.68 21.04
N GLU A 310 -3.47 12.03 21.77
CA GLU A 310 -3.13 10.98 22.74
C GLU A 310 -2.46 9.78 22.04
N LYS A 311 -2.98 9.36 20.89
CA LYS A 311 -2.39 8.29 20.09
C LYS A 311 -1.03 8.70 19.52
N ALA A 312 -0.83 9.95 19.11
CA ALA A 312 0.47 10.45 18.66
C ALA A 312 1.52 10.40 19.78
N ARG A 313 1.16 10.76 21.02
CA ARG A 313 2.04 10.64 22.18
C ARG A 313 2.43 9.18 22.47
N ALA A 314 1.43 8.30 22.55
CA ALA A 314 1.67 6.87 22.74
C ALA A 314 2.52 6.27 21.59
N PHE A 315 2.34 6.74 20.36
CA PHE A 315 3.06 6.24 19.19
C PHE A 315 4.56 6.54 19.25
N ILE A 316 4.95 7.77 19.61
CA ILE A 316 6.37 8.10 19.73
C ILE A 316 7.03 7.40 20.93
N GLU A 317 6.28 7.17 22.01
CA GLU A 317 6.75 6.40 23.16
C GLU A 317 6.95 4.92 22.79
N ALA A 318 5.99 4.30 22.09
CA ALA A 318 6.10 2.94 21.59
C ALA A 318 7.24 2.78 20.57
N HIS A 319 7.42 3.75 19.68
CA HIS A 319 8.53 3.81 18.72
C HIS A 319 9.90 3.77 19.44
N ARG A 320 10.08 4.61 20.46
CA ARG A 320 11.31 4.63 21.28
C ARG A 320 11.52 3.35 22.05
N ARG A 321 10.47 2.86 22.73
CA ARG A 321 10.49 1.64 23.54
C ARG A 321 10.86 0.40 22.72
N LEU A 322 10.38 0.31 21.49
CA LEU A 322 10.71 -0.77 20.56
C LEU A 322 12.02 -0.52 19.77
N SER A 323 12.61 0.67 19.91
CA SER A 323 13.80 1.13 19.22
C SER A 323 13.67 1.01 17.70
N CYS A 324 12.53 1.44 17.17
CA CYS A 324 12.21 1.39 15.75
C CYS A 324 13.12 2.31 14.92
N ARG A 325 13.30 1.98 13.64
CA ARG A 325 14.20 2.68 12.72
C ARG A 325 13.50 3.59 11.72
N PHE A 326 12.22 3.34 11.44
CA PHE A 326 11.45 4.22 10.57
C PHE A 326 11.29 5.61 11.20
N VAL A 327 11.14 6.64 10.37
CA VAL A 327 10.88 8.02 10.82
C VAL A 327 9.43 8.16 11.27
N PRO A 328 9.16 8.47 12.55
CA PRO A 328 7.80 8.65 13.03
C PRO A 328 7.22 9.99 12.54
N VAL A 329 6.04 9.95 11.95
CA VAL A 329 5.30 11.13 11.47
C VAL A 329 4.07 11.35 12.36
N GLY A 330 4.06 12.43 13.14
CA GLY A 330 2.94 12.74 14.03
C GLY A 330 1.79 13.38 13.26
N VAL A 331 0.63 12.74 13.25
CA VAL A 331 -0.56 13.24 12.53
C VAL A 331 -1.30 14.25 13.39
N ILE A 332 -1.45 15.48 12.90
CA ILE A 332 -2.24 16.54 13.51
C ILE A 332 -3.60 16.60 12.80
N GLN A 333 -4.66 16.58 13.60
CA GLN A 333 -6.05 16.80 13.18
C GLN A 333 -6.58 18.06 13.85
N GLY A 334 -7.56 18.72 13.24
CA GLY A 334 -8.12 19.96 13.77
C GLY A 334 -9.47 20.34 13.17
N THR A 335 -10.19 21.19 13.89
CA THR A 335 -11.53 21.66 13.51
C THR A 335 -11.50 23.05 12.84
N THR A 336 -10.52 23.90 13.19
CA THR A 336 -10.25 25.23 12.61
C THR A 336 -8.76 25.41 12.27
N PRO A 337 -8.37 26.39 11.43
CA PRO A 337 -6.96 26.70 11.17
C PRO A 337 -6.10 26.87 12.42
N GLU A 338 -6.62 27.57 13.42
CA GLU A 338 -5.94 27.83 14.70
C GLU A 338 -5.75 26.52 15.48
N SER A 339 -6.76 25.64 15.50
CA SER A 339 -6.71 24.33 16.15
C SER A 339 -5.55 23.47 15.61
N TYR A 340 -5.30 23.51 14.29
CA TYR A 340 -4.14 22.83 13.72
C TYR A 340 -2.81 23.47 14.16
N ALA A 341 -2.70 24.79 14.05
CA ALA A 341 -1.45 25.50 14.30
C ALA A 341 -1.00 25.41 15.78
N LEU A 342 -1.93 25.52 16.72
CA LEU A 342 -1.65 25.50 18.16
C LEU A 342 -1.13 24.15 18.67
N GLN A 343 -1.38 23.05 17.96
CA GLN A 343 -0.90 21.73 18.35
C GLN A 343 0.58 21.49 18.00
N LEU A 344 1.11 22.17 16.98
CA LEU A 344 2.47 21.91 16.48
C LEU A 344 3.57 21.96 17.56
N PRO A 345 3.61 22.96 18.48
CA PRO A 345 4.63 23.02 19.52
C PRO A 345 4.64 21.77 20.42
N GLU A 346 3.45 21.26 20.76
CA GLU A 346 3.31 20.06 21.60
C GLU A 346 3.88 18.83 20.89
N TYR A 347 3.64 18.67 19.59
CA TYR A 347 4.21 17.55 18.82
C TYR A 347 5.74 17.63 18.75
N VAL A 348 6.30 18.84 18.63
CA VAL A 348 7.77 19.02 18.68
C VAL A 348 8.33 18.71 20.06
N GLU A 349 7.61 19.05 21.13
CA GLU A 349 7.97 18.70 22.52
C GLU A 349 7.90 17.18 22.76
N MET A 350 6.89 16.49 22.22
CA MET A 350 6.83 15.03 22.21
C MET A 350 8.06 14.40 21.53
N GLY A 351 8.67 15.13 20.58
CA GLY A 351 9.90 14.77 19.87
C GLY A 351 9.71 14.50 18.37
N TYR A 352 8.54 14.83 17.81
CA TYR A 352 8.33 14.74 16.37
C TYR A 352 9.12 15.83 15.63
N ARG A 353 9.74 15.43 14.52
CA ARG A 353 10.37 16.32 13.54
C ARG A 353 9.73 16.24 12.15
N HIS A 354 8.81 15.30 12.00
CA HIS A 354 7.97 15.10 10.84
C HIS A 354 6.53 15.07 11.34
N VAL A 355 5.70 15.96 10.80
CA VAL A 355 4.28 16.02 11.11
C VAL A 355 3.47 15.92 9.82
N GLY A 356 2.31 15.29 9.92
CA GLY A 356 1.37 15.19 8.82
C GLY A 356 0.06 15.85 9.19
N ILE A 357 -0.54 16.58 8.25
CA ILE A 357 -1.77 17.33 8.46
C ILE A 357 -2.92 16.52 7.85
N GLY A 358 -3.76 15.96 8.71
CA GLY A 358 -4.89 15.10 8.34
C GLY A 358 -6.17 15.89 8.07
N GLY A 359 -7.22 15.19 7.63
CA GLY A 359 -8.58 15.75 7.54
C GLY A 359 -8.83 16.78 6.42
N LEU A 360 -7.79 17.12 5.64
CA LEU A 360 -7.83 18.16 4.61
C LEU A 360 -8.77 17.87 3.44
N VAL A 361 -9.16 16.60 3.21
CA VAL A 361 -10.02 16.23 2.08
C VAL A 361 -11.39 16.91 2.12
N PHE A 362 -11.87 17.25 3.31
CA PHE A 362 -13.17 17.91 3.54
C PHE A 362 -13.10 19.44 3.47
N ARG A 363 -11.90 20.00 3.25
CA ARG A 363 -11.65 21.45 3.34
C ARG A 363 -11.57 22.09 1.95
N THR A 364 -12.04 23.32 1.89
CA THR A 364 -11.91 24.21 0.72
C THR A 364 -10.47 24.67 0.53
N ASP A 365 -10.15 25.19 -0.65
CA ASP A 365 -8.81 25.71 -0.93
C ASP A 365 -8.43 26.87 0.03
N SER A 366 -9.39 27.74 0.37
CA SER A 366 -9.17 28.85 1.32
C SER A 366 -8.84 28.36 2.73
N GLU A 367 -9.62 27.41 3.26
CA GLU A 367 -9.37 26.84 4.58
C GLU A 367 -8.02 26.11 4.64
N ILE A 368 -7.66 25.35 3.59
CA ILE A 368 -6.38 24.65 3.54
C ILE A 368 -5.22 25.66 3.52
N GLU A 369 -5.34 26.73 2.76
CA GLU A 369 -4.33 27.80 2.72
C GLU A 369 -4.13 28.42 4.11
N GLU A 370 -5.21 28.74 4.82
CA GLU A 370 -5.17 29.28 6.19
C GLU A 370 -4.53 28.30 7.18
N ILE A 371 -4.92 27.02 7.14
CA ILE A 371 -4.32 25.96 7.98
C ILE A 371 -2.81 25.90 7.76
N VAL A 372 -2.36 25.82 6.51
CA VAL A 372 -0.93 25.70 6.18
C VAL A 372 -0.18 26.97 6.58
N LYS A 373 -0.73 28.16 6.33
CA LYS A 373 -0.14 29.44 6.77
C LYS A 373 0.06 29.46 8.28
N GLY A 374 -0.98 29.17 9.06
CA GLY A 374 -0.93 29.18 10.53
C GLY A 374 0.11 28.20 11.08
N ILE A 375 0.14 26.96 10.58
CA ILE A 375 1.16 25.97 10.97
C ILE A 375 2.57 26.48 10.64
N CYS A 376 2.77 27.03 9.44
CA CYS A 376 4.09 27.52 9.01
C CYS A 376 4.57 28.73 9.82
N GLU A 377 3.68 29.62 10.25
CA GLU A 377 4.00 30.74 11.14
C GLU A 377 4.44 30.27 12.53
N VAL A 378 3.74 29.27 13.09
CA VAL A 378 4.16 28.64 14.35
C VAL A 378 5.50 27.93 14.17
N ARG A 379 5.68 27.17 13.08
CA ARG A 379 6.94 26.47 12.77
C ARG A 379 8.15 27.41 12.78
N LYS A 380 8.04 28.61 12.20
CA LYS A 380 9.13 29.60 12.18
C LYS A 380 9.61 29.99 13.58
N LYS A 381 8.75 29.93 14.59
CA LYS A 381 9.05 30.30 15.98
C LYS A 381 9.68 29.18 16.80
N LEU A 382 9.65 27.93 16.32
CA LEU A 382 10.09 26.76 17.10
C LEU A 382 11.62 26.54 17.14
N GLY A 383 12.38 27.29 16.34
CA GLY A 383 13.85 27.21 16.31
C GLY A 383 14.43 25.86 15.84
N LYS A 384 13.59 24.93 15.38
CA LYS A 384 13.97 23.60 14.89
C LYS A 384 13.27 23.32 13.55
N PRO A 385 13.96 22.73 12.56
CA PRO A 385 13.30 22.34 11.31
C PRO A 385 12.26 21.24 11.58
N VAL A 386 11.06 21.43 11.01
CA VAL A 386 9.94 20.49 11.06
C VAL A 386 9.44 20.27 9.64
N TRP A 387 9.44 19.00 9.23
CA TRP A 387 8.90 18.55 7.96
C TRP A 387 7.37 18.46 8.03
N ILE A 388 6.70 19.00 7.02
CA ILE A 388 5.23 19.06 6.96
C ILE A 388 4.74 18.28 5.74
N HIS A 389 3.89 17.29 6.00
CA HIS A 389 3.16 16.53 4.98
C HIS A 389 1.68 16.87 4.94
N LEU A 390 1.11 16.98 3.75
CA LEU A 390 -0.33 17.18 3.56
C LEU A 390 -0.97 15.86 3.10
N PHE A 391 -1.81 15.28 3.96
CA PHE A 391 -2.43 13.99 3.66
C PHE A 391 -3.60 14.12 2.67
N GLY A 392 -3.60 13.24 1.66
CA GLY A 392 -4.73 12.95 0.77
C GLY A 392 -5.13 14.08 -0.18
N ILE A 393 -4.31 15.13 -0.31
CA ILE A 393 -4.63 16.29 -1.15
C ILE A 393 -3.53 16.63 -2.15
N PHE A 394 -3.98 17.03 -3.33
CA PHE A 394 -3.18 17.81 -4.27
C PHE A 394 -4.10 18.90 -4.83
N ARG A 395 -3.75 20.17 -4.59
CA ARG A 395 -4.54 21.35 -4.95
C ARG A 395 -3.75 22.21 -5.93
N PRO A 396 -3.98 22.11 -7.26
CA PRO A 396 -3.18 22.81 -8.26
C PRO A 396 -3.01 24.31 -8.00
N LYS A 397 -4.09 24.99 -7.59
CA LYS A 397 -4.10 26.44 -7.33
C LYS A 397 -3.20 26.86 -6.16
N LEU A 398 -3.00 25.99 -5.18
CA LEU A 398 -2.24 26.29 -3.97
C LEU A 398 -0.78 25.88 -4.06
N GLN A 399 -0.34 25.24 -5.16
CA GLN A 399 1.01 24.67 -5.21
C GLN A 399 2.12 25.72 -5.14
N SER A 400 1.94 26.87 -5.79
CA SER A 400 2.88 27.98 -5.67
C SER A 400 3.01 28.45 -4.20
N LYS A 401 1.86 28.62 -3.53
CA LYS A 401 1.82 29.03 -2.13
C LYS A 401 2.43 27.99 -1.19
N PHE A 402 2.16 26.70 -1.41
CA PHE A 402 2.74 25.62 -0.60
C PHE A 402 4.27 25.56 -0.71
N ARG A 403 4.84 25.85 -1.89
CA ARG A 403 6.30 25.96 -2.05
C ARG A 403 6.85 27.16 -1.27
N GLU A 404 6.24 28.34 -1.41
CA GLU A 404 6.63 29.54 -0.67
C GLU A 404 6.59 29.33 0.85
N LEU A 405 5.54 28.65 1.34
CA LEU A 405 5.38 28.31 2.75
C LEU A 405 6.28 27.16 3.20
N GLY A 406 7.00 26.49 2.29
CA GLY A 406 7.90 25.38 2.60
C GLY A 406 7.18 24.12 3.09
N VAL A 407 6.06 23.76 2.46
CA VAL A 407 5.47 22.41 2.61
C VAL A 407 6.46 21.39 2.07
N SER A 408 6.68 20.31 2.82
CA SER A 408 7.75 19.36 2.51
C SER A 408 7.28 18.20 1.65
N SER A 409 6.02 17.77 1.78
CA SER A 409 5.48 16.71 0.93
C SER A 409 3.94 16.65 0.93
N PHE A 410 3.40 15.82 0.03
CA PHE A 410 1.99 15.48 -0.02
C PHE A 410 1.79 14.08 -0.61
N ASP A 411 0.62 13.49 -0.38
CA ASP A 411 0.17 12.32 -1.12
C ASP A 411 -1.11 12.58 -1.92
N SER A 412 -1.21 11.93 -3.08
CA SER A 412 -2.44 11.97 -3.87
C SER A 412 -2.54 10.85 -4.89
N ALA A 413 -3.70 10.20 -4.93
CA ALA A 413 -4.08 9.28 -6.01
C ALA A 413 -4.98 9.95 -7.07
N SER A 414 -5.19 11.27 -7.00
CA SER A 414 -6.19 11.97 -7.82
C SER A 414 -5.90 11.88 -9.32
N TYR A 415 -4.66 12.15 -9.76
CA TYR A 415 -4.29 12.08 -11.18
C TYR A 415 -4.34 10.66 -11.73
N PHE A 416 -3.93 9.68 -10.91
CA PHE A 416 -4.06 8.27 -11.20
C PHE A 416 -5.52 7.89 -11.43
N ARG A 417 -6.40 8.15 -10.46
CA ARG A 417 -7.81 7.74 -10.46
C ARG A 417 -8.69 8.51 -11.45
N LYS A 418 -8.31 9.74 -11.82
CA LYS A 418 -8.96 10.52 -12.88
C LYS A 418 -9.09 9.73 -14.18
N ALA A 419 -8.15 8.83 -14.47
CA ALA A 419 -8.18 7.98 -15.65
C ALA A 419 -9.44 7.11 -15.78
N TRP A 420 -10.19 6.84 -14.70
CA TRP A 420 -11.46 6.13 -14.77
C TRP A 420 -12.62 6.69 -13.92
N LEU A 421 -12.37 7.64 -13.02
CA LEU A 421 -13.42 8.25 -12.19
C LEU A 421 -14.09 9.50 -12.80
N ARG A 422 -13.49 10.09 -13.84
CA ARG A 422 -14.04 11.27 -14.53
C ARG A 422 -14.60 10.90 -15.91
N SER A 423 -15.41 11.80 -16.47
CA SER A 423 -15.98 11.65 -17.80
C SER A 423 -15.18 12.34 -18.91
N ASP A 424 -14.41 13.36 -18.55
CA ASP A 424 -13.78 14.34 -19.44
C ASP A 424 -12.27 14.47 -19.20
N GLN A 425 -11.80 14.25 -17.98
CA GLN A 425 -10.39 14.37 -17.60
C GLN A 425 -9.75 13.00 -17.35
N ASN A 426 -9.52 12.21 -18.39
CA ASN A 426 -9.01 10.86 -18.24
C ASN A 426 -7.53 10.70 -18.65
N TYR A 427 -7.08 11.39 -19.68
CA TYR A 427 -5.69 11.36 -20.15
C TYR A 427 -5.10 12.77 -20.06
N LEU A 428 -3.97 12.93 -19.38
CA LEU A 428 -3.23 14.19 -19.34
C LEU A 428 -2.22 14.20 -20.48
N GLY A 429 -2.33 15.16 -21.40
CA GLY A 429 -1.37 15.38 -22.47
C GLY A 429 -0.07 16.02 -21.99
N VAL A 430 1.00 15.83 -22.75
CA VAL A 430 2.29 16.52 -22.54
C VAL A 430 2.16 18.04 -22.70
N ASP A 431 1.12 18.49 -23.38
CA ASP A 431 0.68 19.89 -23.50
C ASP A 431 -0.11 20.38 -22.28
N ARG A 432 -0.18 19.57 -21.22
CA ARG A 432 -0.90 19.81 -19.96
C ARG A 432 -2.42 19.91 -20.12
N LYS A 433 -2.98 19.55 -21.27
CA LYS A 433 -4.43 19.49 -21.48
C LYS A 433 -4.99 18.15 -21.04
N TRP A 434 -6.21 18.18 -20.52
CA TRP A 434 -6.95 16.97 -20.20
C TRP A 434 -7.78 16.54 -21.41
N TYR A 435 -7.71 15.25 -21.71
CA TYR A 435 -8.44 14.59 -22.79
C TYR A 435 -9.37 13.51 -22.23
N ALA A 436 -10.52 13.33 -22.89
CA ALA A 436 -11.47 12.30 -22.53
C ALA A 436 -11.01 10.94 -23.06
N ALA A 437 -11.22 9.87 -22.29
CA ALA A 437 -10.97 8.52 -22.79
C ALA A 437 -12.16 8.06 -23.64
N ILE A 438 -11.87 7.39 -24.75
CA ILE A 438 -12.86 6.89 -25.70
C ILE A 438 -13.53 5.64 -25.11
N ARG A 439 -14.83 5.68 -24.86
CA ARG A 439 -15.52 4.62 -24.11
C ARG A 439 -15.94 3.47 -24.99
N VAL A 440 -15.34 2.31 -24.73
CA VAL A 440 -15.72 1.03 -25.33
C VAL A 440 -15.77 -0.02 -24.23
N PRO A 441 -16.74 0.04 -23.30
CA PRO A 441 -16.84 -0.91 -22.19
C PRO A 441 -17.15 -2.33 -22.71
N VAL A 442 -16.68 -3.34 -21.99
CA VAL A 442 -16.83 -4.77 -22.36
C VAL A 442 -18.31 -5.16 -22.30
N SER A 443 -18.93 -5.56 -23.40
CA SER A 443 -20.38 -5.87 -23.40
C SER A 443 -20.72 -7.08 -22.51
N SER A 444 -19.81 -8.03 -22.39
CA SER A 444 -19.96 -9.24 -21.56
C SER A 444 -19.77 -8.99 -20.05
N ASP A 445 -19.23 -7.84 -19.63
CA ASP A 445 -19.15 -7.48 -18.21
C ASP A 445 -20.57 -7.32 -17.62
N PRO A 446 -20.91 -7.98 -16.50
CA PRO A 446 -22.28 -7.98 -15.97
C PRO A 446 -22.89 -6.60 -15.73
N ARG A 447 -22.09 -5.62 -15.29
CA ARG A 447 -22.57 -4.26 -15.04
C ARG A 447 -22.84 -3.51 -16.33
N THR A 448 -21.97 -3.70 -17.31
CA THR A 448 -22.12 -3.12 -18.65
C THR A 448 -23.29 -3.74 -19.38
N ARG A 449 -23.40 -5.07 -19.37
CA ARG A 449 -24.53 -5.83 -19.92
C ARG A 449 -25.88 -5.35 -19.39
N LYS A 450 -25.99 -5.11 -18.08
CA LYS A 450 -27.22 -4.57 -17.46
C LYS A 450 -27.60 -3.20 -18.03
N LYS A 451 -26.62 -2.33 -18.29
CA LYS A 451 -26.86 -1.00 -18.88
C LYS A 451 -27.25 -1.07 -20.36
N LEU A 452 -26.65 -2.02 -21.08
CA LEU A 452 -26.90 -2.22 -22.51
C LEU A 452 -28.26 -2.90 -22.77
N HIS A 453 -28.75 -3.72 -21.84
CA HIS A 453 -30.08 -4.36 -21.94
C HIS A 453 -31.22 -3.33 -22.08
N GLY A 454 -31.06 -2.11 -21.55
CA GLY A 454 -32.03 -1.03 -21.70
C GLY A 454 -32.19 -0.50 -23.13
N SER A 455 -31.30 -0.87 -24.06
CA SER A 455 -31.34 -0.41 -25.46
C SER A 455 -32.36 -1.14 -26.34
N GLY A 456 -32.85 -2.32 -25.91
CA GLY A 456 -33.77 -3.15 -26.72
C GLY A 456 -33.12 -3.83 -27.93
N ILE A 457 -31.79 -3.74 -28.07
CA ILE A 457 -31.04 -4.33 -29.19
C ILE A 457 -30.63 -5.78 -28.86
N PRO A 458 -30.69 -6.72 -29.83
CA PRO A 458 -30.17 -8.07 -29.66
C PRO A 458 -28.70 -8.08 -29.24
N PHE A 459 -28.33 -8.97 -28.31
CA PHE A 459 -26.98 -8.97 -27.74
C PHE A 459 -25.87 -9.23 -28.80
N GLU A 460 -26.16 -10.03 -29.83
CA GLU A 460 -25.23 -10.26 -30.95
C GLU A 460 -24.89 -8.95 -31.70
N GLU A 461 -25.86 -8.07 -31.86
CA GLU A 461 -25.67 -6.76 -32.49
C GLU A 461 -24.87 -5.82 -31.60
N VAL A 462 -25.05 -5.90 -30.27
CA VAL A 462 -24.23 -5.19 -29.29
C VAL A 462 -22.75 -5.61 -29.41
N GLU A 463 -22.48 -6.93 -29.47
CA GLU A 463 -21.12 -7.46 -29.65
C GLU A 463 -20.52 -7.06 -31.00
N ARG A 464 -21.33 -7.04 -32.06
CA ARG A 464 -20.89 -6.58 -33.39
C ARG A 464 -20.47 -5.11 -33.37
N LEU A 465 -21.26 -4.24 -32.73
CA LEU A 465 -20.94 -2.81 -32.60
C LEU A 465 -19.73 -2.57 -31.71
N GLU A 466 -19.57 -3.34 -30.63
CA GLU A 466 -18.37 -3.31 -29.79
C GLU A 466 -17.11 -3.64 -30.60
N ARG A 467 -17.12 -4.77 -31.33
CA ARG A 467 -15.99 -5.19 -32.18
C ARG A 467 -15.67 -4.15 -33.25
N ARG A 468 -16.70 -3.60 -33.91
CA ARG A 468 -16.54 -2.52 -34.91
C ARG A 468 -15.87 -1.29 -34.29
N ALA A 469 -16.27 -0.87 -33.09
CA ALA A 469 -15.70 0.28 -32.41
C ALA A 469 -14.22 0.07 -32.04
N LEU A 470 -13.86 -1.11 -31.50
CA LEU A 470 -12.47 -1.44 -31.17
C LEU A 470 -11.59 -1.49 -32.42
N GLN A 471 -12.03 -2.23 -33.45
CA GLN A 471 -11.28 -2.35 -34.70
C GLN A 471 -11.08 -0.99 -35.37
N ALA A 472 -12.09 -0.12 -35.37
CA ALA A 472 -11.99 1.22 -35.91
C ALA A 472 -10.94 2.05 -35.16
N LEU A 473 -10.89 1.98 -33.83
CA LEU A 473 -9.87 2.65 -33.03
C LEU A 473 -8.46 2.11 -33.34
N HIS A 474 -8.29 0.79 -33.42
CA HIS A 474 -6.98 0.20 -33.76
C HIS A 474 -6.51 0.60 -35.18
N LEU A 475 -7.40 0.56 -36.17
CA LEU A 475 -7.10 1.02 -37.53
C LEU A 475 -6.77 2.52 -37.56
N TYR A 476 -7.50 3.36 -36.81
CA TYR A 476 -7.20 4.79 -36.67
C TYR A 476 -5.85 5.05 -36.00
N GLY A 477 -5.53 4.28 -34.96
CA GLY A 477 -4.23 4.29 -34.29
C GLY A 477 -3.10 4.00 -35.29
N ALA A 478 -3.30 3.03 -36.17
CA ALA A 478 -2.36 2.66 -37.23
C ALA A 478 -2.38 3.56 -38.47
N GLY A 479 -3.19 4.63 -38.49
CA GLY A 479 -3.31 5.55 -39.64
C GLY A 479 -4.04 4.98 -40.86
N LYS A 480 -4.85 3.92 -40.68
CA LYS A 480 -5.56 3.19 -41.74
C LYS A 480 -7.05 3.51 -41.85
N LEU A 481 -7.59 4.37 -40.99
CA LEU A 481 -9.00 4.77 -40.99
C LEU A 481 -9.10 6.29 -40.70
N SER A 482 -10.09 6.97 -41.27
CA SER A 482 -10.29 8.40 -41.03
C SER A 482 -10.85 8.69 -39.64
N LEU A 483 -10.73 9.94 -39.19
CA LEU A 483 -11.29 10.42 -37.92
C LEU A 483 -12.82 10.25 -37.91
N GLU A 484 -13.48 10.63 -38.99
CA GLU A 484 -14.93 10.62 -39.14
C GLU A 484 -15.49 9.21 -39.06
N GLU A 485 -14.91 8.26 -39.80
CA GLU A 485 -15.32 6.85 -39.78
C GLU A 485 -15.11 6.22 -38.40
N THR A 486 -14.00 6.55 -37.74
CA THR A 486 -13.68 6.06 -36.39
C THR A 486 -14.68 6.57 -35.38
N LEU A 487 -14.98 7.87 -35.43
CA LEU A 487 -15.92 8.50 -34.52
C LEU A 487 -17.35 7.95 -34.72
N GLU A 488 -17.76 7.71 -35.97
CA GLU A 488 -19.05 7.07 -36.27
C GLU A 488 -19.15 5.69 -35.63
N ALA A 489 -18.14 4.83 -35.82
CA ALA A 489 -18.11 3.47 -35.26
C ALA A 489 -18.18 3.48 -33.73
N VAL A 490 -17.40 4.34 -33.07
CA VAL A 490 -17.40 4.47 -31.60
C VAL A 490 -18.74 4.98 -31.09
N LEU A 491 -19.31 6.01 -31.73
CA LEU A 491 -20.58 6.60 -31.30
C LEU A 491 -21.75 5.65 -31.52
N ALA A 492 -21.71 4.80 -32.54
CA ALA A 492 -22.71 3.76 -32.75
C ALA A 492 -22.80 2.82 -31.53
N TYR A 493 -21.67 2.45 -30.93
CA TYR A 493 -21.63 1.64 -29.72
C TYR A 493 -21.93 2.44 -28.43
N ASP A 494 -21.34 3.63 -28.24
CA ASP A 494 -21.54 4.41 -27.01
C ASP A 494 -23.00 4.85 -26.82
N ARG A 495 -23.75 5.08 -27.92
CA ARG A 495 -25.19 5.45 -27.89
C ARG A 495 -26.07 4.35 -27.29
N LEU A 496 -25.63 3.10 -27.29
CA LEU A 496 -26.37 1.97 -26.69
C LEU A 496 -26.41 2.07 -25.16
N VAL A 497 -25.46 2.80 -24.56
CA VAL A 497 -25.44 3.03 -23.12
C VAL A 497 -26.37 4.19 -22.81
N ASP A 498 -27.38 3.95 -21.98
CA ASP A 498 -28.34 4.98 -21.60
C ASP A 498 -27.64 6.16 -20.90
N ARG A 499 -27.76 7.33 -21.52
CA ARG A 499 -27.22 8.63 -21.08
C ARG A 499 -28.16 9.72 -21.59
N ASN A 500 -28.38 10.75 -20.79
CA ASN A 500 -29.08 11.96 -21.25
C ASN A 500 -28.36 12.58 -22.48
N GLU A 501 -29.13 13.09 -23.44
CA GLU A 501 -28.68 13.62 -24.73
C GLU A 501 -27.62 14.72 -24.63
N LYS A 502 -27.73 15.63 -23.67
CA LYS A 502 -26.71 16.69 -23.45
C LYS A 502 -25.33 16.07 -23.20
N LYS A 503 -25.27 15.06 -22.33
CA LYS A 503 -24.02 14.32 -22.06
C LYS A 503 -23.51 13.58 -23.30
N LYS A 504 -24.39 13.11 -24.19
CA LYS A 504 -23.99 12.45 -25.44
C LYS A 504 -23.30 13.43 -26.40
N LYS A 505 -23.85 14.64 -26.59
CA LYS A 505 -23.24 15.67 -27.44
C LYS A 505 -21.88 16.13 -26.92
N ASP A 506 -21.78 16.38 -25.60
CA ASP A 506 -20.52 16.79 -24.97
C ASP A 506 -19.42 15.72 -25.12
N LEU A 507 -19.78 14.43 -25.03
CA LEU A 507 -18.83 13.33 -25.20
C LEU A 507 -18.38 13.12 -26.63
N ALA A 508 -19.27 13.25 -27.62
CA ALA A 508 -18.89 13.12 -29.02
C ALA A 508 -17.84 14.16 -29.42
N GLN A 509 -18.01 15.40 -28.95
CA GLN A 509 -17.03 16.46 -29.14
C GLN A 509 -15.71 16.15 -28.43
N ALA A 510 -15.76 15.70 -27.17
CA ALA A 510 -14.55 15.33 -26.43
C ALA A 510 -13.78 14.14 -27.05
N TYR A 511 -14.50 13.18 -27.65
CA TYR A 511 -13.88 12.08 -28.40
C TYR A 511 -13.20 12.60 -29.67
N LYS A 512 -13.88 13.47 -30.43
CA LYS A 512 -13.30 14.11 -31.62
C LYS A 512 -12.03 14.88 -31.29
N GLU A 513 -12.05 15.66 -30.21
CA GLU A 513 -10.87 16.41 -29.75
C GLU A 513 -9.70 15.49 -29.39
N THR A 514 -9.97 14.39 -28.69
CA THR A 514 -8.93 13.43 -28.29
C THR A 514 -8.34 12.72 -29.50
N LEU A 515 -9.18 12.21 -30.40
CA LEU A 515 -8.74 11.51 -31.61
C LEU A 515 -7.97 12.45 -32.54
N ALA A 516 -8.48 13.66 -32.79
CA ALA A 516 -7.82 14.64 -33.64
C ALA A 516 -6.46 15.10 -33.09
N ALA A 517 -6.36 15.27 -31.76
CA ALA A 517 -5.12 15.74 -31.14
C ALA A 517 -4.02 14.66 -31.04
N ARG A 518 -4.39 13.37 -31.13
CA ARG A 518 -3.53 12.18 -30.99
C ARG A 518 -2.50 12.31 -29.85
N PRO A 519 -2.92 12.67 -28.62
CA PRO A 519 -1.98 13.09 -27.58
C PRO A 519 -1.10 11.95 -27.02
N TRP A 520 -1.43 10.69 -27.32
CA TRP A 520 -0.60 9.52 -26.98
C TRP A 520 0.66 9.42 -27.84
N GLU A 521 0.61 9.84 -29.10
CA GLU A 521 1.78 9.80 -30.01
C GLU A 521 2.82 10.86 -29.68
N LYS A 522 2.39 11.92 -28.98
CA LYS A 522 3.25 13.01 -28.52
C LYS A 522 4.00 12.65 -27.24
N CYS A 523 3.66 11.54 -26.57
CA CYS A 523 4.31 11.11 -25.35
C CYS A 523 5.18 9.88 -25.59
N ASN A 524 6.44 9.97 -25.19
CA ASN A 524 7.42 8.89 -25.28
C ASN A 524 7.61 8.15 -23.95
N CYS A 525 6.59 8.12 -23.08
CA CYS A 525 6.65 7.29 -21.88
C CYS A 525 6.47 5.81 -22.24
N PRO A 526 6.96 4.87 -21.40
CA PRO A 526 6.87 3.44 -21.71
C PRO A 526 5.44 2.98 -22.03
N VAL A 527 4.46 3.40 -21.23
CA VAL A 527 3.05 3.06 -21.45
C VAL A 527 2.51 3.57 -22.78
N CYS A 528 2.72 4.84 -23.13
CA CYS A 528 2.21 5.39 -24.40
C CYS A 528 2.90 4.75 -25.61
N SER A 529 4.19 4.44 -25.48
CA SER A 529 4.97 3.80 -26.54
C SER A 529 4.54 2.35 -26.77
N GLU A 530 4.19 1.62 -25.71
CA GLU A 530 3.71 0.24 -25.76
C GLU A 530 2.26 0.16 -26.26
N LEU A 531 1.35 0.97 -25.71
CA LEU A 531 -0.09 0.82 -25.94
C LEU A 531 -0.58 1.56 -27.20
N GLY A 532 0.12 2.60 -27.65
CA GLY A 532 -0.39 3.48 -28.69
C GLY A 532 -1.79 4.01 -28.34
N ILE A 533 -2.76 3.81 -29.23
CA ILE A 533 -4.14 4.28 -29.02
C ILE A 533 -4.84 3.63 -27.83
N ASP A 534 -4.46 2.41 -27.43
CA ASP A 534 -5.10 1.71 -26.30
C ASP A 534 -5.01 2.47 -24.98
N VAL A 535 -4.03 3.37 -24.83
CA VAL A 535 -3.92 4.20 -23.63
C VAL A 535 -5.11 5.14 -23.48
N VAL A 536 -5.73 5.60 -24.57
CA VAL A 536 -6.91 6.49 -24.52
C VAL A 536 -8.23 5.75 -24.59
N ILE A 537 -8.24 4.43 -24.71
CA ILE A 537 -9.47 3.63 -24.69
C ILE A 537 -9.88 3.37 -23.23
N PHE A 538 -11.11 3.75 -22.86
CA PHE A 538 -11.70 3.43 -21.57
C PHE A 538 -12.28 2.01 -21.61
N ARG A 539 -11.49 1.05 -21.11
CA ARG A 539 -11.84 -0.37 -21.12
C ARG A 539 -10.93 -1.20 -20.21
N GLY A 540 -11.51 -1.90 -19.24
CA GLY A 540 -10.78 -2.79 -18.34
C GLY A 540 -9.75 -2.10 -17.42
N SER A 541 -9.20 -2.84 -16.47
CA SER A 541 -8.18 -2.30 -15.54
C SER A 541 -6.84 -2.08 -16.22
N ASN A 542 -6.42 -2.97 -17.14
CA ASN A 542 -5.12 -2.92 -17.77
C ASN A 542 -4.87 -1.65 -18.58
N ARG A 543 -5.85 -1.14 -19.34
CA ARG A 543 -5.74 0.17 -20.00
C ARG A 543 -5.93 1.33 -19.02
N ASN A 544 -6.99 1.27 -18.21
CA ASN A 544 -7.37 2.39 -17.34
C ASN A 544 -6.29 2.75 -16.31
N LYS A 545 -5.67 1.75 -15.66
CA LYS A 545 -4.60 1.99 -14.68
C LYS A 545 -3.26 2.32 -15.34
N ARG A 546 -2.95 1.79 -16.53
CA ARG A 546 -1.78 2.22 -17.32
C ARG A 546 -1.90 3.70 -17.74
N ARG A 547 -3.07 4.13 -18.23
CA ARG A 547 -3.38 5.55 -18.43
C ARG A 547 -3.24 6.37 -17.15
N GLY A 548 -3.73 5.82 -16.03
CA GLY A 548 -3.57 6.43 -14.72
C GLY A 548 -2.11 6.70 -14.36
N ILE A 549 -1.22 5.71 -14.52
CA ILE A 549 0.18 5.86 -14.11
C ILE A 549 0.96 6.81 -15.04
N HIS A 550 0.56 6.91 -16.32
CA HIS A 550 0.99 7.98 -17.21
C HIS A 550 0.61 9.38 -16.66
N ASN A 551 -0.65 9.58 -16.25
CA ASN A 551 -1.08 10.85 -15.66
C ASN A 551 -0.29 11.19 -14.38
N THR A 552 -0.01 10.19 -13.55
CA THR A 552 0.80 10.32 -12.34
C THR A 552 2.24 10.74 -12.65
N MET A 553 2.84 10.17 -13.71
CA MET A 553 4.17 10.55 -14.18
C MET A 553 4.22 12.02 -14.60
N LEU A 554 3.26 12.48 -15.39
CA LEU A 554 3.20 13.89 -15.79
C LEU A 554 2.99 14.81 -14.59
N LEU A 555 2.15 14.43 -13.61
CA LEU A 555 2.03 15.17 -12.35
C LEU A 555 3.39 15.28 -11.65
N PHE A 556 4.12 14.18 -11.56
CA PHE A 556 5.42 14.16 -10.90
C PHE A 556 6.45 15.06 -11.61
N GLU A 557 6.45 15.08 -12.94
CA GLU A 557 7.28 16.01 -13.72
C GLU A 557 6.92 17.47 -13.44
N ILE A 558 5.62 17.81 -13.36
CA ILE A 558 5.14 19.16 -13.03
C ILE A 558 5.56 19.55 -11.61
N VAL A 559 5.42 18.65 -10.64
CA VAL A 559 5.82 18.88 -9.25
C VAL A 559 7.32 19.18 -9.17
N ARG A 560 8.15 18.41 -9.90
CA ARG A 560 9.61 18.55 -9.90
C ARG A 560 10.12 19.80 -10.62
N ARG A 561 9.49 20.21 -11.72
CA ARG A 561 9.97 21.33 -12.54
C ARG A 561 9.47 22.69 -12.04
N GLY A 562 8.31 22.74 -11.40
CA GLY A 562 7.61 24.00 -11.16
C GLY A 562 6.27 24.02 -11.88
N PHE A 563 5.35 24.85 -11.37
CA PHE A 563 4.11 25.20 -12.09
C PHE A 563 4.43 26.53 -12.78
N ASP A 564 5.13 26.46 -13.90
CA ASP A 564 5.34 27.62 -14.77
C ASP A 564 4.13 27.83 -15.68
#